data_AF-A0A9X4KGW4-F1
#
_entry.id   AF-A0A9X4KGW4-F1
#
_cell.length_a   1.000
_cell.length_b   1.000
_cell.length_c   1.000
_cell.angle_alpha   90.00
_cell.angle_beta   90.00
_cell.angle_gamma   90.00
#
_symmetry.space_group_name_H-M   'P 1'
#
loop_
_entity.id
_entity.type
_entity.pdbx_description
1 polymer ?
#
loop_
_entity_poly.entity_id
_entity_poly.type
_entity_poly.pdbx_seq_one_letter_code
_entity_poly.pdbx_strand_id
1 'polypeptide(L)'
;MTAMPIANIMDNKPFVNIMPFGVCNSMANPAVASATAAAFGVLTPMPCTPVTAAPWAPGSPTVMIGSMPALNNASKCMCNFGGVIQISSPGQFTIQVP
;
A
#
# COMPACT_ATOMS: atom_id res chain seq x y z
N MET A 1 -24.71 -1.49 -9.45
CA MET A 1 -23.62 -2.32 -8.90
C MET A 1 -22.34 -1.88 -9.59
N THR A 2 -21.31 -1.49 -8.84
CA THR A 2 -20.03 -1.12 -9.45
C THR A 2 -19.28 -2.38 -9.85
N ALA A 3 -18.63 -2.37 -11.01
CA ALA A 3 -17.91 -3.54 -11.52
C ALA A 3 -16.70 -3.95 -10.64
N MET A 4 -16.21 -3.03 -9.82
CA MET A 4 -15.09 -3.26 -8.90
C MET A 4 -15.55 -3.17 -7.43
N PRO A 5 -15.07 -4.09 -6.57
CA PRO A 5 -15.34 -4.03 -5.14
C PRO A 5 -14.71 -2.79 -4.51
N ILE A 6 -15.38 -2.24 -3.50
CA ILE A 6 -14.89 -1.09 -2.73
C ILE A 6 -13.97 -1.63 -1.63
N ALA A 7 -12.80 -1.00 -1.46
CA ALA A 7 -11.84 -1.40 -0.45
C ALA A 7 -12.12 -0.75 0.93
N ASN A 8 -11.72 -1.42 2.00
CA ASN A 8 -11.79 -0.97 3.39
C ASN A 8 -10.42 -0.99 4.08
N ILE A 9 -10.35 -0.52 5.33
CA ILE A 9 -9.08 -0.40 6.07
C ILE A 9 -8.31 -1.72 6.26
N MET A 10 -8.99 -2.88 6.15
CA MET A 10 -8.37 -4.20 6.29
C MET A 10 -7.82 -4.76 4.98
N ASP A 11 -8.07 -4.09 3.85
CA ASP A 11 -7.50 -4.39 2.53
C ASP A 11 -6.02 -3.94 2.43
N ASN A 12 -5.23 -4.38 3.40
CA ASN A 12 -3.79 -4.16 3.51
C ASN A 12 -2.97 -5.39 3.16
N LYS A 13 -3.60 -6.51 2.75
CA LYS A 13 -2.86 -7.78 2.60
C LYS A 13 -1.87 -7.69 1.44
N PRO A 14 -0.57 -7.91 1.70
CA PRO A 14 0.45 -8.01 0.65
C PRO A 14 0.08 -9.03 -0.41
N PHE A 15 0.35 -8.71 -1.67
CA PHE A 15 0.11 -9.58 -2.84
C PHE A 15 -1.36 -9.96 -3.09
N VAL A 16 -2.30 -9.48 -2.28
CA VAL A 16 -3.74 -9.68 -2.47
C VAL A 16 -4.42 -8.36 -2.76
N ASN A 17 -4.32 -7.40 -1.83
CA ASN A 17 -4.89 -6.06 -2.00
C ASN A 17 -3.84 -5.06 -2.49
N ILE A 18 -2.60 -5.22 -2.01
CA ILE A 18 -1.48 -4.36 -2.35
C ILE A 18 -0.48 -5.19 -3.15
N MET A 19 -0.45 -4.98 -4.45
CA MET A 19 0.57 -5.55 -5.33
C MET A 19 1.86 -4.73 -5.27
N PRO A 20 3.02 -5.30 -5.65
CA PRO A 20 4.25 -4.53 -5.86
C PRO A 20 4.03 -3.32 -6.77
N PHE A 21 4.51 -2.15 -6.34
CA PHE A 21 4.43 -0.91 -7.13
C PHE A 21 5.73 -0.11 -7.02
N GLY A 22 6.15 0.50 -8.13
CA GLY A 22 7.37 1.32 -8.18
C GLY A 22 8.64 0.58 -7.72
N VAL A 23 9.58 1.33 -7.16
CA VAL A 23 10.85 0.82 -6.63
C VAL A 23 11.00 1.19 -5.16
N CYS A 24 11.56 0.28 -4.37
CA CYS A 24 11.92 0.50 -2.97
C CYS A 24 13.39 0.87 -2.88
N ASN A 25 13.68 1.94 -2.13
CA ASN A 25 15.04 2.42 -1.85
C ASN A 25 15.50 2.08 -0.43
N SER A 26 14.70 1.32 0.33
CA SER A 26 14.98 1.02 1.72
C SER A 26 15.82 -0.24 1.86
N MET A 27 16.92 -0.15 2.59
CA MET A 27 17.77 -1.29 2.95
C MET A 27 17.06 -2.29 3.88
N ALA A 28 15.91 -1.94 4.45
CA ALA A 28 15.07 -2.88 5.18
C ALA A 28 14.43 -3.93 4.26
N ASN A 29 14.32 -3.66 2.95
CA ASN A 29 13.90 -4.65 1.97
C ASN A 29 15.08 -5.59 1.65
N PRO A 30 14.98 -6.90 1.94
CA PRO A 30 16.07 -7.85 1.71
C PRO A 30 16.59 -7.85 0.27
N ALA A 31 15.71 -7.64 -0.72
CA ALA A 31 16.10 -7.58 -2.13
C ALA A 31 16.96 -6.34 -2.44
N VAL A 32 16.64 -5.18 -1.86
CA VAL A 32 17.45 -3.96 -1.98
C VAL A 32 18.79 -4.15 -1.30
N ALA A 33 18.79 -4.76 -0.11
CA ALA A 33 20.02 -5.04 0.63
C ALA A 33 20.95 -6.00 -0.14
N SER A 34 20.42 -7.10 -0.68
CA SER A 34 21.21 -8.04 -1.48
C SER A 34 21.73 -7.43 -2.77
N ALA A 35 20.91 -6.62 -3.46
CA ALA A 35 21.31 -5.96 -4.69
C ALA A 35 22.40 -4.90 -4.44
N THR A 36 22.24 -4.12 -3.38
CA THR A 36 23.23 -3.13 -2.95
C THR A 36 24.55 -3.79 -2.59
N ALA A 37 24.51 -4.94 -1.89
CA ALA A 37 25.71 -5.73 -1.61
C ALA A 37 26.38 -6.25 -2.90
N ALA A 38 25.60 -6.74 -3.86
CA ALA A 38 26.10 -7.19 -5.16
C ALA A 38 26.68 -6.05 -6.03
N ALA A 39 26.17 -4.83 -5.83
CA ALA A 39 26.67 -3.61 -6.47
C ALA A 39 27.79 -2.92 -5.65
N PHE A 40 28.51 -3.67 -4.80
CA PHE A 40 29.63 -3.17 -3.99
C PHE A 40 29.27 -1.97 -3.09
N GLY A 41 28.05 -1.96 -2.54
CA GLY A 41 27.56 -0.92 -1.65
C GLY A 41 26.85 0.24 -2.36
N VAL A 42 26.75 0.23 -3.69
CA VAL A 42 25.94 1.21 -4.43
C VAL A 42 24.46 0.88 -4.28
N LEU A 43 23.68 1.81 -3.73
CA LEU A 43 22.24 1.62 -3.52
C LEU A 43 21.57 1.22 -4.84
N THR A 44 21.07 -0.01 -4.87
CA THR A 44 20.41 -0.57 -6.05
C THR A 44 18.94 -0.78 -5.75
N PRO A 45 18.06 0.14 -6.20
CA PRO A 45 16.64 0.06 -5.95
C PRO A 45 16.06 -1.21 -6.58
N MET A 46 15.21 -1.90 -5.83
CA MET A 46 14.54 -3.13 -6.28
C MET A 46 13.02 -2.94 -6.26
N PRO A 47 12.24 -3.77 -6.98
CA PRO A 47 10.79 -3.71 -6.94
C PRO A 47 10.26 -3.71 -5.50
N CYS A 48 9.29 -2.83 -5.23
CA CYS A 48 8.73 -2.72 -3.88
C CYS A 48 7.96 -4.00 -3.53
N THR A 49 8.41 -4.73 -2.51
CA THR A 49 7.60 -5.79 -1.90
C THR A 49 6.75 -5.16 -0.80
N PRO A 50 5.42 -5.16 -0.92
CA PRO A 50 4.55 -4.52 0.06
C PRO A 50 4.59 -5.34 1.35
N VAL A 51 5.02 -4.74 2.45
CA VAL A 51 4.96 -5.35 3.78
C VAL A 51 4.25 -4.37 4.69
N THR A 52 2.95 -4.52 4.85
CA THR A 52 2.16 -3.59 5.66
C THR A 52 2.31 -3.90 7.15
N ALA A 53 2.65 -2.90 7.96
CA ALA A 53 2.78 -3.08 9.41
C ALA A 53 1.43 -3.00 10.14
N ALA A 54 0.46 -2.28 9.57
CA ALA A 54 -0.84 -2.01 10.18
C ALA A 54 -1.93 -1.81 9.11
N PRO A 55 -3.22 -1.85 9.51
CA PRO A 55 -4.32 -1.42 8.66
C PRO A 55 -4.14 -0.01 8.10
N TRP A 56 -4.87 0.28 7.02
CA TRP A 56 -4.93 1.64 6.50
C TRP A 56 -5.56 2.56 7.55
N ALA A 57 -5.08 3.80 7.60
CA ALA A 57 -5.61 4.83 8.46
C ALA A 57 -5.66 6.17 7.71
N PRO A 58 -6.61 7.07 8.02
CA PRO A 58 -7.70 6.90 8.99
C PRO A 58 -8.90 6.07 8.49
N GLY A 59 -9.07 5.91 7.17
CA GLY A 59 -10.32 5.42 6.59
C GLY A 59 -11.43 6.47 6.62
N SER A 60 -12.60 6.13 6.07
CA SER A 60 -13.77 7.02 6.09
C SER A 60 -14.52 6.98 7.42
N PRO A 61 -14.95 8.14 7.96
CA PRO A 61 -15.75 8.19 9.17
C PRO A 61 -17.22 7.81 8.96
N THR A 62 -17.76 7.90 7.74
CA THR A 62 -19.20 7.79 7.48
C THR A 62 -19.60 6.57 6.66
N VAL A 63 -18.66 6.00 5.88
CA VAL A 63 -18.95 4.88 4.99
C VAL A 63 -18.24 3.62 5.49
N MET A 64 -19.02 2.56 5.72
CA MET A 64 -18.52 1.26 6.13
C MET A 64 -18.74 0.21 5.03
N ILE A 65 -17.72 -0.60 4.76
CA ILE A 65 -17.74 -1.74 3.83
C ILE A 65 -17.34 -2.98 4.61
N GLY A 66 -18.26 -3.93 4.78
CA GLY A 66 -18.02 -5.13 5.59
C GLY A 66 -17.75 -4.83 7.06
N SER A 67 -18.52 -3.90 7.64
CA SER A 67 -18.38 -3.42 9.03
C SER A 67 -17.06 -2.71 9.36
N MET A 68 -16.30 -2.29 8.34
CA MET A 68 -15.04 -1.58 8.49
C MET A 68 -15.05 -0.28 7.67
N PRO A 69 -14.39 0.79 8.12
CA PRO A 69 -14.26 2.03 7.37
C PRO A 69 -13.78 1.82 5.94
N ALA A 70 -14.46 2.44 4.98
CA ALA A 70 -14.06 2.44 3.58
C ALA A 70 -12.74 3.19 3.38
N LEU A 71 -11.96 2.81 2.36
CA LEU A 71 -10.78 3.59 1.95
C LEU A 71 -11.19 4.82 1.15
N ASN A 72 -10.50 5.93 1.42
CA ASN A 72 -10.57 7.17 0.66
C ASN A 72 -9.16 7.63 0.26
N ASN A 73 -9.05 8.69 -0.55
CA ASN A 73 -7.75 9.19 -1.02
C ASN A 73 -6.82 9.69 0.11
N ALA A 74 -7.37 10.01 1.27
CA ALA A 74 -6.60 10.41 2.45
C ALA A 74 -6.02 9.21 3.23
N SER A 75 -6.50 8.00 2.95
CA SER A 75 -6.06 6.78 3.62
C SER A 75 -4.64 6.41 3.22
N LYS A 76 -3.80 6.14 4.22
CA LYS A 76 -2.41 5.74 4.06
C LYS A 76 -2.15 4.43 4.80
N CYS A 77 -1.25 3.62 4.26
CA CYS A 77 -0.79 2.40 4.91
C CYS A 77 0.72 2.46 5.13
N MET A 78 1.17 2.06 6.32
CA MET A 78 2.58 2.09 6.68
C MET A 78 3.25 0.78 6.24
N CYS A 79 4.32 0.90 5.47
CA CYS A 79 5.15 -0.22 5.07
C CYS A 79 6.27 -0.45 6.10
N ASN A 80 6.50 -1.70 6.48
CA ASN A 80 7.54 -2.13 7.42
C ASN A 80 8.95 -1.83 6.90
N PHE A 81 9.11 -1.64 5.58
CA PHE A 81 10.36 -1.15 5.00
C PHE A 81 10.54 0.38 5.13
N GLY A 82 9.70 1.07 5.92
CA GLY A 82 9.80 2.51 6.19
C GLY A 82 9.13 3.40 5.13
N GLY A 83 8.39 2.81 4.19
CA GLY A 83 7.63 3.55 3.18
C GLY A 83 6.20 3.86 3.63
N VAL A 84 5.55 4.81 2.96
CA VAL A 84 4.12 5.10 3.12
C VAL A 84 3.41 4.81 1.80
N ILE A 85 2.42 3.93 1.85
CA ILE A 85 1.58 3.58 0.73
C ILE A 85 0.39 4.54 0.72
N GLN A 86 0.17 5.18 -0.42
CA GLN A 86 -0.93 6.13 -0.62
C GLN A 86 -1.70 5.77 -1.89
N ILE A 87 -2.98 6.08 -1.91
CA ILE A 87 -3.83 5.89 -3.08
C ILE A 87 -3.58 7.07 -4.01
N SER A 88 -2.94 6.82 -5.16
CA SER A 88 -2.73 7.85 -6.18
C SER A 88 -3.78 7.79 -7.29
N SER A 89 -4.31 6.60 -7.58
CA SER A 89 -5.37 6.39 -8.56
C SER A 89 -6.34 5.37 -7.97
N PRO A 90 -7.56 5.78 -7.58
CA PRO A 90 -8.53 4.86 -7.03
C PRO A 90 -9.07 3.95 -8.14
N GLY A 91 -9.27 2.66 -7.85
CA GLY A 91 -9.97 1.76 -8.77
C GLY A 91 -11.46 2.09 -8.95
N GLN A 92 -12.01 2.90 -8.03
CA GLN A 92 -13.39 3.36 -8.06
C GLN A 92 -13.46 4.88 -8.21
N PHE A 93 -14.02 5.36 -9.33
CA PHE A 93 -14.19 6.79 -9.61
C PHE A 93 -15.61 7.29 -9.37
N THR A 94 -16.62 6.40 -9.39
CA THR A 94 -18.04 6.80 -9.34
C THR A 94 -18.54 7.02 -7.91
N ILE A 95 -17.86 6.47 -6.90
CA ILE A 95 -18.24 6.60 -5.50
C ILE A 95 -17.12 7.33 -4.78
N GLN A 96 -17.42 8.56 -4.34
CA GLN A 96 -16.53 9.36 -3.52
C GLN A 96 -16.95 9.23 -2.07
N VAL A 97 -15.96 8.93 -1.23
CA VAL A 97 -16.15 8.73 0.20
C VAL A 97 -15.37 9.83 0.93
N PRO A 98 -16.04 10.65 1.77
CA PRO A 98 -15.37 11.65 2.59
C PRO A 98 -14.32 11.04 3.53
#